data_AF-A0A930Y1R3-F1
#
_entry.id   AF-A0A930Y1R3-F1
#
_cell.length_a   1.000
_cell.length_b   1.000
_cell.length_c   1.000
_cell.angle_alpha   90.00
_cell.angle_beta   90.00
_cell.angle_gamma   90.00
#
_symmetry.space_group_name_H-M   'P 1'
#
loop_
_entity.id
_entity.type
_entity.pdbx_description
1 polymer ?
#
loop_
_entity_poly.entity_id
_entity_poly.type
_entity_poly.pdbx_seq_one_letter_code
_entity_poly.pdbx_strand_id
1 'polypeptide(L)'
;MKLLFLLLLLPLMAIHSQTKIRLGDGTYFSNKVLYTIDGVKVRLGNGTYSSNKVIYTSDLNKVRLGDGTYSSDKVLLTIDGNKIRQGDGTYSSNKVLFTIDGNKIRQGDGTYSSNKVLYTIDGNKIRQGDGNYSSNKVLYTLDGGLSITKIAALLYLVL
;
A
#
# COMPACT_ATOMS: atom_id res chain seq x y z
N MET A 1 -51.27 22.40 11.37
CA MET A 1 -49.84 22.77 11.34
C MET A 1 -49.08 21.74 10.51
N LYS A 2 -48.51 22.12 9.37
CA LYS A 2 -47.65 21.25 8.56
C LYS A 2 -46.33 21.08 9.30
N LEU A 3 -46.05 19.86 9.78
CA LEU A 3 -44.77 19.53 10.38
C LEU A 3 -43.74 19.38 9.24
N LEU A 4 -42.95 20.41 9.01
CA LEU A 4 -41.87 20.42 8.01
C LEU A 4 -40.73 19.55 8.55
N PHE A 5 -40.63 18.30 8.11
CA PHE A 5 -39.48 17.44 8.40
C PHE A 5 -38.28 17.97 7.61
N LEU A 6 -37.43 18.75 8.28
CA LEU A 6 -36.13 19.14 7.75
C LEU A 6 -35.20 17.91 7.82
N LEU A 7 -35.12 17.15 6.74
CA LEU A 7 -34.16 16.06 6.62
C LEU A 7 -32.75 16.68 6.52
N LEU A 8 -32.06 16.77 7.66
CA LEU A 8 -30.69 17.26 7.73
C LEU A 8 -29.79 16.26 6.98
N LEU A 9 -29.44 16.56 5.72
CA LEU A 9 -28.50 15.77 4.93
C LEU A 9 -27.10 15.99 5.51
N LEU A 10 -26.75 15.25 6.57
CA LEU A 10 -25.38 15.20 7.09
C LEU A 10 -24.49 14.70 5.96
N PRO A 11 -23.47 15.47 5.51
CA PRO A 11 -22.50 14.93 4.57
C PRO A 11 -21.80 13.76 5.26
N LEU A 12 -21.92 12.56 4.69
CA LEU A 12 -21.07 11.41 5.04
C LEU A 12 -19.63 11.82 4.71
N MET A 13 -18.95 12.43 5.68
CA MET A 13 -17.50 12.58 5.63
C MET A 13 -16.93 11.17 5.63
N ALA A 14 -16.44 10.71 4.48
CA ALA A 14 -15.69 9.48 4.40
C ALA A 14 -14.47 9.62 5.31
N ILE A 15 -14.51 8.97 6.48
CA ILE A 15 -13.36 8.87 7.36
C ILE A 15 -12.36 7.97 6.64
N HIS A 16 -11.49 8.56 5.82
CA HIS A 16 -10.36 7.84 5.26
C HIS A 16 -9.37 7.58 6.39
N SER A 17 -9.48 6.40 7.02
CA SER A 17 -8.50 5.97 8.00
C SER A 17 -7.13 5.89 7.35
N GLN A 18 -6.16 6.57 7.94
CA GLN A 18 -4.76 6.47 7.53
C GLN A 18 -4.27 5.03 7.63
N THR A 19 -3.31 4.68 6.79
CA THR A 19 -2.55 3.44 6.93
C THR A 19 -1.13 3.75 7.39
N LYS A 20 -0.75 3.28 8.56
CA LYS A 20 0.61 3.46 9.09
C LYS A 20 1.41 2.18 8.95
N ILE A 21 2.61 2.30 8.39
CA ILE A 21 3.56 1.20 8.20
C ILE A 21 4.66 1.35 9.25
N ARG A 22 4.73 0.37 10.15
CA ARG A 22 5.70 0.31 11.24
C ARG A 22 6.73 -0.77 10.99
N LEU A 23 7.97 -0.55 11.41
CA LEU A 23 9.04 -1.55 11.32
C LEU A 23 8.87 -2.61 12.42
N GLY A 24 8.91 -3.89 12.05
CA GLY A 24 8.96 -5.03 12.97
C GLY A 24 7.62 -5.43 13.60
N ASP A 25 7.70 -6.28 14.63
CA ASP A 25 6.58 -6.96 15.31
C ASP A 25 6.14 -6.31 16.63
N GLY A 26 6.74 -5.18 17.03
CA GLY A 26 6.38 -4.57 18.31
C GLY A 26 5.00 -3.88 18.29
N THR A 27 4.66 -3.28 19.42
CA THR A 27 3.35 -2.65 19.64
C THR A 27 3.21 -1.30 18.92
N TYR A 28 1.98 -0.80 18.89
CA TYR A 28 1.64 0.54 18.39
C TYR A 28 2.52 1.65 18.98
N PHE A 29 2.88 1.54 20.26
CA PHE A 29 3.65 2.54 20.99
C PHE A 29 5.16 2.39 20.82
N SER A 30 5.65 1.17 20.61
CA SER A 30 7.08 0.88 20.56
C SER A 30 7.68 0.96 19.15
N ASN A 31 6.88 0.74 18.10
CA ASN A 31 7.43 0.69 16.75
C ASN A 31 7.45 2.05 16.08
N LYS A 32 8.61 2.36 15.48
CA LYS A 32 8.78 3.51 14.60
C LYS A 32 7.87 3.37 13.38
N VAL A 33 7.00 4.35 13.17
CA VAL A 33 6.27 4.52 11.91
C VAL A 33 7.26 5.00 10.86
N LEU A 34 7.47 4.16 9.85
CA LEU A 34 8.32 4.49 8.71
C LEU A 34 7.56 5.30 7.67
N TYR A 35 6.30 4.95 7.43
CA TYR A 35 5.49 5.59 6.41
C TYR A 35 4.04 5.72 6.87
N THR A 36 3.40 6.80 6.42
CA THR A 36 1.96 7.01 6.59
C THR A 36 1.33 7.20 5.21
N ILE A 37 0.30 6.43 4.92
CA ILE A 37 -0.51 6.55 3.71
C ILE A 37 -1.83 7.19 4.10
N ASP A 38 -2.12 8.33 3.49
CA ASP A 38 -3.34 9.08 3.73
C ASP A 38 -3.93 9.54 2.39
N GLY A 39 -5.13 9.05 2.09
CA GLY A 39 -5.71 9.10 0.76
C GLY A 39 -4.74 8.55 -0.29
N VAL A 40 -4.36 9.42 -1.23
CA VAL A 40 -3.49 9.12 -2.37
C VAL A 40 -2.00 9.29 -2.07
N LYS A 41 -1.63 9.83 -0.90
CA LYS A 41 -0.25 10.25 -0.60
C LYS A 41 0.44 9.29 0.35
N VAL A 42 1.66 8.88 0.01
CA VAL A 42 2.59 8.15 0.88
C VAL A 42 3.61 9.13 1.43
N ARG A 43 3.71 9.23 2.75
CA ARG A 43 4.61 10.15 3.47
C ARG A 43 5.64 9.38 4.28
N LEU A 44 6.84 9.95 4.40
CA LEU A 44 7.87 9.45 5.30
C LEU A 44 7.52 9.82 6.76
N GLY A 45 7.45 8.84 7.67
CA GLY A 45 7.22 9.03 9.11
C GLY A 45 5.75 9.05 9.55
N ASN A 46 5.52 9.46 10.81
CA ASN A 46 4.22 9.49 11.51
C ASN A 46 3.46 10.82 11.40
N GLY A 47 3.47 11.49 10.25
CA GLY A 47 2.96 12.87 10.16
C GLY A 47 1.68 13.02 9.37
N THR A 48 1.02 14.16 9.62
CA THR A 48 -0.19 14.62 8.92
C THR A 48 0.16 15.59 7.79
N TYR A 49 -0.87 16.02 7.05
CA TYR A 49 -0.83 16.72 5.76
C TYR A 49 0.24 17.82 5.56
N SER A 50 0.73 18.50 6.60
CA SER A 50 1.68 19.62 6.48
C SER A 50 3.12 19.34 6.94
N SER A 51 3.37 18.29 7.73
CA SER A 51 4.66 18.12 8.41
C SER A 51 5.64 17.20 7.70
N ASN A 52 5.14 16.28 6.86
CA ASN A 52 5.95 15.18 6.35
C ASN A 52 6.07 15.19 4.83
N LYS A 53 7.30 14.94 4.36
CA LYS A 53 7.62 14.80 2.95
C LYS A 53 6.79 13.68 2.34
N VAL A 54 6.01 14.03 1.32
CA VAL A 54 5.37 13.08 0.42
C VAL A 54 6.44 12.51 -0.51
N ILE A 55 6.55 11.19 -0.52
CA ILE A 55 7.54 10.45 -1.31
C ILE A 55 6.90 9.85 -2.56
N TYR A 56 5.64 9.45 -2.46
CA TYR A 56 4.87 8.95 -3.58
C TYR A 56 3.44 9.46 -3.53
N THR A 57 2.85 9.59 -4.70
CA THR A 57 1.41 9.64 -4.90
C THR A 57 0.94 8.36 -5.57
N SER A 58 -0.32 8.03 -5.38
CA SER A 58 -0.92 6.86 -5.98
C SER A 58 -2.36 7.13 -6.38
N ASP A 59 -2.82 6.48 -7.43
CA ASP A 59 -4.24 6.41 -7.79
C ASP A 59 -4.69 4.95 -7.76
N LEU A 60 -5.80 4.62 -8.44
CA LEU A 60 -6.34 3.27 -8.46
C LEU A 60 -5.33 2.23 -8.98
N ASN A 61 -4.49 2.59 -9.96
CA ASN A 61 -3.64 1.62 -10.65
C ASN A 61 -2.19 2.06 -10.87
N LYS A 62 -1.77 3.24 -10.37
CA LYS A 62 -0.41 3.74 -10.53
C LYS A 62 0.16 4.25 -9.22
N VAL A 63 1.47 4.04 -9.04
CA VAL A 63 2.27 4.70 -8.01
C VAL A 63 3.30 5.59 -8.72
N ARG A 64 3.37 6.85 -8.31
CA ARG A 64 4.20 7.89 -8.90
C ARG A 64 5.18 8.47 -7.88
N LEU A 65 6.31 8.95 -8.37
CA LEU A 65 7.32 9.64 -7.56
C LEU A 65 6.90 11.08 -7.26
N GLY A 66 6.89 11.45 -5.98
CA GLY A 66 6.70 12.84 -5.55
C GLY A 66 5.26 13.23 -5.22
N ASP A 67 5.03 14.54 -5.17
CA ASP A 67 3.76 15.20 -4.78
C ASP A 67 3.33 16.26 -5.81
N GLY A 68 3.72 16.07 -7.07
CA GLY A 68 3.36 16.97 -8.16
C GLY A 68 2.00 16.61 -8.75
N THR A 69 1.80 17.01 -10.00
CA THR A 69 0.57 16.66 -10.74
C THR A 69 0.69 15.26 -11.34
N TYR A 70 -0.42 14.52 -11.43
CA TYR A 70 -0.40 13.17 -11.98
C TYR A 70 0.13 13.07 -13.42
N SER A 71 0.05 14.16 -14.19
CA SER A 71 0.58 14.26 -15.56
C SER A 71 2.10 14.50 -15.62
N SER A 72 2.70 15.08 -14.57
CA SER A 72 4.13 15.39 -14.52
C SER A 72 4.95 14.34 -13.79
N ASP A 73 4.33 13.63 -12.84
CA ASP A 73 5.06 12.75 -11.94
C ASP A 73 5.39 11.42 -12.61
N LYS A 74 6.66 11.00 -12.49
CA LYS A 74 7.14 9.74 -13.03
C LYS A 74 6.38 8.57 -12.41
N VAL A 75 5.68 7.81 -13.23
CA VAL A 75 5.07 6.54 -12.82
C VAL A 75 6.17 5.50 -12.59
N LEU A 76 6.22 5.01 -11.36
CA LEU A 76 7.19 4.02 -10.90
C LEU A 76 6.63 2.62 -11.07
N LEU A 77 5.34 2.46 -10.76
CA LEU A 77 4.65 1.19 -10.78
C LEU A 77 3.25 1.32 -11.40
N THR A 78 2.85 0.26 -12.08
CA THR A 78 1.49 0.03 -12.57
C THR A 78 0.92 -1.24 -11.92
N ILE A 79 -0.35 -1.20 -11.54
CA ILE A 79 -1.08 -2.34 -10.99
C ILE A 79 -2.07 -2.84 -12.06
N ASP A 80 -1.98 -4.13 -12.35
CA ASP A 80 -2.78 -4.83 -13.35
C ASP A 80 -3.36 -6.09 -12.72
N GLY A 81 -4.61 -6.01 -12.24
CA GLY A 81 -5.24 -7.07 -11.45
C GLY A 81 -4.42 -7.37 -10.20
N ASN A 82 -3.79 -8.55 -10.15
CA ASN A 82 -2.92 -8.98 -9.06
C ASN A 82 -1.42 -8.78 -9.33
N LYS A 83 -1.05 -8.19 -10.48
CA LYS A 83 0.34 -7.96 -10.89
C LYS A 83 0.77 -6.53 -10.60
N ILE A 84 1.97 -6.40 -10.05
CA ILE A 84 2.66 -5.12 -9.84
C ILE A 84 3.81 -5.05 -10.86
N ARG A 85 3.72 -4.09 -11.76
CA ARG A 85 4.60 -3.92 -12.92
C ARG A 85 5.45 -2.67 -12.79
N GLN A 86 6.62 -2.68 -13.40
CA GLN A 86 7.53 -1.54 -13.41
C GLN A 86 7.16 -0.53 -14.51
N GLY A 87 7.01 0.75 -14.15
CA GLY A 87 6.87 1.87 -15.08
C GLY A 87 5.45 2.13 -15.60
N ASP A 88 5.38 3.00 -16.62
CA ASP A 88 4.15 3.59 -17.18
C ASP A 88 3.69 2.98 -18.53
N GLY A 89 4.35 1.93 -19.01
CA GLY A 89 3.98 1.30 -20.28
C GLY A 89 2.67 0.52 -20.20
N THR A 90 2.31 -0.12 -21.31
CA THR A 90 1.14 -1.02 -21.34
C THR A 90 1.42 -2.26 -20.49
N TYR A 91 0.34 -2.92 -20.06
CA TYR A 91 0.47 -4.11 -19.23
C TYR A 91 1.30 -5.22 -19.90
N SER A 92 1.23 -5.36 -21.23
CA SER A 92 2.03 -6.34 -21.96
C SER A 92 3.52 -5.99 -22.09
N SER A 93 3.89 -4.70 -22.05
CA SER A 93 5.28 -4.27 -22.20
C SER A 93 6.04 -4.20 -20.88
N ASN A 94 5.34 -4.00 -19.76
CA ASN A 94 6.00 -3.78 -18.47
C ASN A 94 6.34 -5.09 -17.77
N LYS A 95 7.59 -5.16 -17.30
CA LYS A 95 8.07 -6.25 -16.44
C LYS A 95 7.23 -6.35 -15.17
N VAL A 96 6.69 -7.52 -14.89
CA VAL A 96 6.09 -7.82 -13.57
C VAL A 96 7.22 -7.98 -12.56
N LEU A 97 7.15 -7.17 -11.50
CA LEU A 97 8.05 -7.27 -10.36
C LEU A 97 7.49 -8.23 -9.33
N PHE A 98 6.18 -8.12 -9.07
CA PHE A 98 5.48 -8.95 -8.10
C PHE A 98 4.13 -9.42 -8.59
N THR A 99 3.73 -10.59 -8.13
CA THR A 99 2.37 -11.11 -8.25
C THR A 99 1.81 -11.35 -6.85
N ILE A 100 0.60 -10.84 -6.61
CA ILE A 100 -0.15 -11.08 -5.37
C ILE A 100 -1.03 -12.32 -5.58
N ASP A 101 -0.87 -13.30 -4.70
CA ASP A 101 -1.56 -14.59 -4.76
C ASP A 101 -2.16 -14.87 -3.38
N GLY A 102 -3.45 -14.54 -3.21
CA GLY A 102 -4.10 -14.55 -1.91
C GLY A 102 -3.33 -13.67 -0.91
N ASN A 103 -2.73 -14.30 0.09
CA ASN A 103 -1.92 -13.63 1.09
C ASN A 103 -0.40 -13.63 0.79
N LYS A 104 0.03 -14.18 -0.35
CA LYS A 104 1.44 -14.31 -0.73
C LYS A 104 1.85 -13.24 -1.74
N ILE A 105 3.05 -12.71 -1.56
CA ILE A 105 3.70 -11.78 -2.50
C ILE A 105 4.86 -12.53 -3.15
N ARG A 106 4.72 -12.78 -4.44
CA ARG A 106 5.65 -13.60 -5.22
C ARG A 106 6.51 -12.74 -6.13
N GLN A 107 7.74 -13.18 -6.39
CA GLN A 107 8.63 -12.53 -7.33
C GLN A 107 8.26 -12.83 -8.79
N GLY A 108 8.12 -11.80 -9.62
CA GLY A 108 8.01 -11.92 -11.08
C GLY A 108 6.64 -12.30 -11.65
N ASP A 109 6.62 -12.52 -12.97
CA ASP A 109 5.48 -13.04 -13.75
C ASP A 109 5.62 -14.56 -13.92
N GLY A 110 4.73 -15.33 -13.33
CA GLY A 110 4.80 -16.79 -13.40
C GLY A 110 3.69 -17.44 -12.58
N THR A 111 3.67 -18.77 -12.56
CA THR A 111 2.60 -19.53 -11.89
C THR A 111 2.84 -19.62 -10.38
N TYR A 112 1.79 -19.94 -9.64
CA TYR A 112 1.85 -20.12 -8.19
C TYR A 112 2.86 -21.19 -7.74
N SER A 113 3.19 -22.15 -8.61
CA SER A 113 4.17 -23.19 -8.33
C SER A 113 5.62 -22.80 -8.67
N SER A 114 5.84 -21.89 -9.63
CA SER A 114 7.19 -21.52 -10.08
C SER A 114 7.78 -20.32 -9.34
N ASN A 115 6.94 -19.42 -8.84
CA ASN A 115 7.44 -18.15 -8.31
C ASN A 115 7.73 -18.20 -6.82
N LYS A 116 8.95 -17.81 -6.45
CA LYS A 116 9.37 -17.66 -5.06
C LYS A 116 8.47 -16.67 -4.31
N VAL A 117 7.94 -17.11 -3.18
CA VAL A 117 7.25 -16.23 -2.23
C VAL A 117 8.31 -15.44 -1.47
N LEU A 118 8.27 -14.12 -1.61
CA LEU A 118 9.18 -13.21 -0.92
C LEU A 118 8.60 -12.78 0.42
N TYR A 119 7.29 -12.56 0.45
CA TYR A 119 6.59 -12.10 1.64
C TYR A 119 5.23 -12.74 1.77
N THR A 120 4.74 -12.84 3.00
CA THR A 120 3.39 -13.29 3.32
C THR A 120 2.69 -12.25 4.18
N ILE A 121 1.43 -11.98 3.85
CA ILE A 121 0.52 -11.11 4.58
C ILE A 121 -0.19 -11.97 5.62
N ASP A 122 0.00 -11.65 6.89
CA ASP A 122 -0.59 -12.33 8.04
C ASP A 122 -1.37 -11.30 8.87
N GLY A 123 -2.67 -11.20 8.61
CA GLY A 123 -3.51 -10.15 9.18
C GLY A 123 -2.97 -8.76 8.84
N ASN A 124 -2.50 -8.04 9.86
CA ASN A 124 -1.89 -6.72 9.71
C ASN A 124 -0.35 -6.75 9.62
N LYS A 125 0.27 -7.92 9.43
CA LYS A 125 1.72 -8.08 9.38
C LYS A 125 2.19 -8.49 7.99
N ILE A 126 3.35 -8.00 7.61
CA ILE A 126 4.09 -8.47 6.44
C ILE A 126 5.32 -9.22 6.94
N ARG A 127 5.36 -10.51 6.63
CA ARG A 127 6.41 -11.44 7.04
C ARG A 127 7.31 -11.81 5.88
N GLN A 128 8.57 -12.12 6.17
CA GLN A 128 9.52 -12.59 5.17
C GLN A 128 9.30 -14.08 4.85
N GLY A 129 9.15 -14.43 3.57
CA GLY A 129 9.11 -15.80 3.05
C GLY A 129 7.74 -16.50 3.08
N ASP A 130 7.76 -17.80 2.78
CA ASP A 130 6.60 -18.71 2.61
C ASP A 130 6.33 -19.63 3.82
N GLY A 131 7.09 -19.48 4.91
CA GLY A 131 7.00 -20.37 6.08
C GLY A 131 5.79 -20.11 6.98
N ASN A 132 5.71 -20.88 8.07
CA ASN A 132 4.68 -20.71 9.09
C ASN A 132 4.77 -19.33 9.76
N TYR A 133 3.63 -18.76 10.15
CA TYR A 133 3.58 -17.42 10.75
C TYR A 133 4.43 -17.30 12.01
N SER A 134 4.58 -18.37 12.80
CA SER A 134 5.42 -18.38 14.00
C SER A 134 6.92 -18.33 13.72
N SER A 135 7.38 -18.82 12.56
CA SER A 135 8.81 -18.88 12.20
C SER A 135 9.27 -17.69 11.36
N ASN A 136 8.37 -17.06 10.60
CA ASN A 136 8.76 -15.99 9.69
C ASN A 136 8.90 -14.65 10.43
N LYS A 137 10.03 -13.99 10.19
CA LYS A 137 10.30 -12.64 10.69
C LYS A 137 9.25 -11.66 10.19
N VAL A 138 8.62 -10.94 11.12
CA VAL A 138 7.79 -9.78 10.78
C VAL A 138 8.70 -8.63 10.38
N LEU A 139 8.53 -8.15 9.15
CA LEU A 139 9.25 -6.99 8.64
C LEU A 139 8.47 -5.72 8.93
N TYR A 140 7.16 -5.77 8.74
CA TYR A 140 6.29 -4.61 8.91
C TYR A 140 4.99 -4.97 9.63
N THR A 141 4.53 -4.06 10.47
CA THR A 141 3.18 -4.07 11.04
C THR A 141 2.40 -2.88 10.50
N LEU A 142 1.18 -3.15 10.09
CA LEU A 142 0.26 -2.23 9.45
C LEU A 142 -0.87 -1.88 10.40
N ASP A 143 -1.36 -0.66 10.26
CA ASP A 143 -2.47 -0.10 11.02
C ASP A 143 -3.34 0.62 10.02
N GLY A 144 -4.52 0.07 9.71
CA GLY A 144 -5.40 0.49 8.63
C GLY A 144 -5.44 -0.48 7.45
N GLY A 145 -6.33 -0.22 6.48
CA GLY A 145 -6.62 -1.14 5.37
C GLY A 145 -5.48 -1.27 4.33
N LEU A 146 -5.25 -2.49 3.86
CA LEU A 146 -4.16 -2.84 2.94
C LEU A 146 -4.67 -3.14 1.53
N SER A 147 -4.73 -2.14 0.67
CA SER A 147 -4.97 -2.33 -0.77
C SER A 147 -3.68 -2.72 -1.51
N ILE A 148 -3.80 -3.37 -2.67
CA ILE A 148 -2.66 -3.73 -3.53
C ILE A 148 -1.75 -2.52 -3.86
N THR A 149 -2.32 -1.33 -4.08
CA THR A 149 -1.53 -0.12 -4.36
C THR A 149 -0.64 0.28 -3.17
N LYS A 150 -1.14 0.12 -1.95
CA LYS A 150 -0.38 0.38 -0.71
C LYS A 150 0.73 -0.66 -0.52
N ILE A 151 0.43 -1.92 -0.85
CA ILE A 151 1.44 -2.99 -0.89
C ILE A 151 2.51 -2.66 -1.93
N ALA A 152 2.12 -2.23 -3.13
CA ALA A 152 3.04 -1.88 -4.20
C ALA A 152 3.98 -0.73 -3.81
N ALA A 153 3.45 0.33 -3.21
CA ALA A 153 4.26 1.43 -2.69
C ALA A 153 5.23 0.97 -1.58
N LEU A 154 4.78 0.11 -0.67
CA LEU A 154 5.65 -0.46 0.36
C LEU A 154 6.75 -1.34 -0.24
N LEU A 155 6.40 -2.24 -1.17
CA LEU A 155 7.37 -3.12 -1.84
C LEU A 155 8.44 -2.29 -2.55
N TYR A 156 8.05 -1.23 -3.25
CA TYR A 156 9.01 -0.34 -3.92
C TYR A 156 9.98 0.36 -2.95
N LEU A 157 9.58 0.58 -1.70
CA LEU A 157 10.43 1.20 -0.68
C LEU A 157 11.49 0.28 -0.09
N VAL A 158 11.31 -1.03 -0.24
CA VAL A 158 12.09 -2.05 0.48
C VAL A 158 12.90 -2.94 -0.44
N LEU A 159 12.79 -2.73 -1.76
CA LEU A 159 13.61 -3.33 -2.81
C LEU A 159 14.76 -2.39 -3.17
#